data_AF-A0A924G3J5-F1
#
_entry.id   AF-A0A924G3J5-F1
#
_cell.length_a   1.000
_cell.length_b   1.000
_cell.length_c   1.000
_cell.angle_alpha   90.00
_cell.angle_beta   90.00
_cell.angle_gamma   90.00
#
_symmetry.space_group_name_H-M   'P 1'
#
loop_
_entity.id
_entity.type
_entity.pdbx_description
1 polymer ?
#
loop_
_entity_poly.entity_id
_entity_poly.type
_entity_poly.pdbx_seq_one_letter_code
_entity_poly.pdbx_strand_id
1 'polypeptide(L)'
;MLKDIIIAIEAYFKAHQFIRKHNLWKWIVVPGIIYMLLFCFSMYYFAHTSNNFILWLNLKTGLKAWLDKMNSGVLAFFFTLGSLILWLAMMLFYFSLFKFFFLIVGSPVFAYLSEKTEAIIEGKDYPMNLSQMGKDIVRGIRIALRNALWQTVYAFS
;
A
#
# COMPACT_ATOMS: atom_id res chain seq x y z
N MET A 1 -7.98 -2.75 28.69
CA MET A 1 -8.42 -1.93 27.54
C MET A 1 -8.02 -0.47 27.67
N LEU A 2 -8.61 0.33 28.57
CA LEU A 2 -8.21 1.75 28.75
C LEU A 2 -6.73 1.93 29.12
N LYS A 3 -6.22 1.10 30.04
CA LYS A 3 -4.81 1.08 30.42
C LYS A 3 -3.88 0.78 29.23
N ASP A 4 -4.27 -0.15 28.37
CA ASP A 4 -3.47 -0.56 27.20
C ASP A 4 -3.44 0.55 26.13
N ILE A 5 -4.56 1.27 25.96
CA ILE A 5 -4.63 2.45 25.08
C ILE A 5 -3.70 3.55 25.57
N ILE A 6 -3.70 3.83 26.88
CA ILE A 6 -2.81 4.84 27.48
C ILE A 6 -1.34 4.44 27.28
N ILE A 7 -1.00 3.18 27.53
CA ILE A 7 0.36 2.65 27.31
C ILE A 7 0.77 2.78 25.84
N ALA A 8 -0.13 2.48 24.89
CA ALA A 8 0.16 2.60 23.47
C ALA A 8 0.44 4.06 23.04
N ILE A 9 -0.34 5.01 23.56
CA ILE A 9 -0.13 6.44 23.31
C ILE A 9 1.21 6.90 23.90
N GLU A 10 1.50 6.51 25.14
CA GLU A 10 2.76 6.85 25.80
C GLU A 10 3.97 6.24 25.05
N ALA A 11 3.85 5.00 24.60
CA ALA A 11 4.86 4.32 23.81
C ALA A 11 5.13 5.04 22.47
N TYR A 12 4.09 5.57 21.82
CA TYR A 12 4.25 6.37 20.60
C TYR A 12 5.09 7.63 20.84
N PHE A 13 4.81 8.37 21.93
CA PHE A 13 5.60 9.56 22.29
C PHE A 13 7.05 9.19 22.67
N LYS A 14 7.25 8.11 23.42
CA LYS A 14 8.59 7.60 23.75
C LYS A 14 9.38 7.21 22.50
N ALA A 15 8.75 6.52 21.56
CA ALA A 15 9.38 6.15 20.29
C ALA A 15 9.79 7.39 19.49
N HIS A 16 8.94 8.43 19.44
CA HIS A 16 9.25 9.67 18.77
C HIS A 16 10.46 10.39 19.40
N GLN A 17 10.53 10.44 20.72
CA GLN A 17 11.69 10.98 21.45
C GLN A 17 12.96 10.17 21.17
N PHE A 18 12.86 8.83 21.15
CA PHE A 18 13.96 7.92 20.84
C PHE A 18 14.52 8.16 19.43
N ILE A 19 13.65 8.23 18.42
CA ILE A 19 14.03 8.48 17.02
C ILE A 19 14.78 9.82 16.89
N ARG A 20 14.31 10.86 17.61
CA ARG A 20 14.95 12.18 17.63
C ARG A 20 16.31 12.15 18.32
N LYS A 21 16.41 11.48 19.48
CA LYS A 21 17.64 11.35 20.27
C LYS A 21 18.75 10.63 19.49
N HIS A 22 18.40 9.62 18.70
CA HIS A 22 19.35 8.78 17.98
C HIS A 22 19.47 9.11 16.48
N ASN A 23 18.95 10.26 16.03
CA ASN A 23 19.02 10.72 14.63
C ASN A 23 18.51 9.70 13.59
N LEU A 24 17.60 8.81 13.98
CA LEU A 24 17.03 7.77 13.10
C LEU A 24 16.02 8.32 12.08
N TRP A 25 15.67 9.62 12.16
CA TRP A 25 14.73 10.30 11.26
C TRP A 25 15.05 10.11 9.78
N LYS A 26 16.33 10.14 9.39
CA LYS A 26 16.72 9.95 7.98
C LYS A 26 16.23 8.60 7.44
N TRP A 27 16.31 7.56 8.26
CA TRP A 27 15.91 6.20 7.89
C TRP A 27 14.39 5.98 7.85
N ILE A 28 13.60 6.90 8.42
CA ILE A 28 12.13 6.88 8.33
C ILE A 28 11.65 7.75 7.16
N VAL A 29 12.28 8.92 6.98
CA VAL A 29 11.90 9.86 5.92
C VAL A 29 12.25 9.32 4.54
N VAL A 30 13.40 8.66 4.37
CA VAL A 30 13.81 8.10 3.06
C VAL A 30 12.78 7.09 2.52
N PRO A 31 12.35 6.05 3.28
CA PRO A 31 11.26 5.17 2.86
C PRO A 31 9.96 5.91 2.59
N GLY A 32 9.65 6.96 3.36
CA GLY A 32 8.46 7.80 3.14
C GLY A 32 8.50 8.58 1.82
N ILE A 33 9.65 9.14 1.45
CA ILE A 33 9.84 9.82 0.17
C ILE A 33 9.78 8.80 -0.97
N ILE A 34 10.44 7.65 -0.82
CA ILE A 34 10.38 6.57 -1.82
C ILE A 34 8.93 6.10 -2.00
N TYR A 35 8.17 5.95 -0.91
CA TYR A 35 6.74 5.64 -0.95
C TYR A 35 5.96 6.68 -1.75
N MET A 36 6.17 7.97 -1.46
CA MET A 36 5.50 9.06 -2.15
C MET A 36 5.79 9.04 -3.65
N LEU A 37 7.06 8.90 -4.04
CA LEU A 37 7.47 8.85 -5.45
C LEU A 37 6.88 7.63 -6.17
N LEU A 38 6.96 6.44 -5.55
CA LEU A 38 6.35 5.23 -6.08
C LEU A 38 4.84 5.39 -6.20
N PHE A 39 4.18 6.01 -5.23
CA PHE A 39 2.74 6.24 -5.24
C PHE A 39 2.34 7.17 -6.40
N CYS A 40 3.05 8.28 -6.59
CA CYS A 40 2.79 9.20 -7.71
C CYS A 40 2.99 8.50 -9.07
N PHE A 41 4.08 7.72 -9.21
CA PHE A 41 4.35 6.96 -10.43
C PHE A 41 3.27 5.90 -10.70
N SER A 42 2.93 5.11 -9.69
CA SER A 42 1.89 4.08 -9.77
C SER A 42 0.52 4.68 -10.09
N MET A 43 0.17 5.83 -9.50
CA MET A 43 -1.10 6.52 -9.77
C MET A 43 -1.16 7.06 -11.21
N TYR A 44 -0.05 7.56 -11.74
CA TYR A 44 0.05 7.97 -13.14
C TYR A 44 -0.16 6.78 -14.10
N TYR A 45 0.51 5.66 -13.85
CA TYR A 45 0.33 4.44 -14.64
C TYR A 45 -1.09 3.87 -14.53
N PHE A 46 -1.67 3.91 -13.33
CA PHE A 46 -3.06 3.52 -13.09
C PHE A 46 -4.03 4.34 -13.94
N ALA A 47 -3.92 5.67 -13.91
CA ALA A 47 -4.82 6.54 -14.69
C ALA A 47 -4.77 6.22 -16.19
N HIS A 48 -3.58 5.98 -16.74
CA HIS A 48 -3.41 5.62 -18.15
C HIS A 48 -3.98 4.22 -18.47
N THR A 49 -3.68 3.23 -17.62
CA THR A 49 -4.05 1.83 -17.86
C THR A 49 -5.54 1.59 -17.67
N SER A 50 -6.15 2.20 -16.65
CA SER A 50 -7.57 2.04 -16.34
C SER A 50 -8.47 2.63 -17.43
N ASN A 51 -8.10 3.78 -18.00
CA ASN A 51 -8.83 4.36 -19.12
C ASN A 51 -8.80 3.44 -20.34
N ASN A 52 -7.63 2.89 -20.68
CA ASN A 52 -7.48 1.94 -21.78
C ASN A 52 -8.27 0.64 -21.53
N PHE A 53 -8.27 0.14 -20.30
CA PHE A 53 -9.03 -1.06 -19.92
C PHE A 53 -10.54 -0.85 -20.03
N ILE A 54 -11.07 0.28 -19.53
CA ILE A 54 -12.49 0.62 -19.66
C ILE A 54 -12.88 0.75 -21.13
N LEU A 55 -12.06 1.42 -21.93
CA LEU A 55 -12.30 1.56 -23.37
C LEU A 55 -12.30 0.21 -24.08
N TRP A 56 -11.33 -0.65 -23.79
CA TRP A 56 -11.27 -2.01 -24.31
C TRP A 56 -12.50 -2.84 -23.92
N LEU A 57 -12.92 -2.76 -22.66
CA LEU A 57 -14.08 -3.46 -22.14
C LEU A 57 -15.37 -3.00 -22.83
N ASN A 58 -15.53 -1.69 -23.02
CA ASN A 58 -16.67 -1.09 -23.69
C ASN A 58 -16.75 -1.45 -25.19
N LEU A 59 -15.60 -1.58 -25.85
CA LEU A 59 -15.54 -2.02 -27.25
C LEU A 59 -15.84 -3.52 -27.39
N LYS A 60 -15.24 -4.36 -26.54
CA LYS A 60 -15.37 -5.81 -26.64
C LYS A 60 -16.75 -6.33 -26.26
N THR A 61 -17.41 -5.67 -25.30
CA THR A 61 -18.80 -5.98 -24.94
C THR A 61 -19.82 -5.47 -25.96
N GLY A 62 -19.38 -4.67 -26.94
CA GLY A 62 -20.26 -4.01 -27.91
C GLY A 62 -21.15 -2.92 -27.30
N LEU A 63 -20.97 -2.59 -26.00
CA LEU A 63 -21.82 -1.62 -25.31
C LEU A 63 -21.77 -0.24 -25.96
N LYS A 64 -20.58 0.18 -26.43
CA LYS A 64 -20.43 1.47 -27.11
C LYS A 64 -21.26 1.54 -28.39
N ALA A 65 -21.21 0.50 -29.23
CA ALA A 65 -21.98 0.43 -30.47
C ALA A 65 -23.49 0.32 -30.26
N TRP A 66 -23.92 -0.31 -29.15
CA TRP A 66 -25.33 -0.38 -28.76
C TRP A 66 -25.84 0.96 -28.22
N LEU A 67 -25.02 1.66 -27.43
CA LEU A 67 -25.34 2.99 -26.90
C LEU A 67 -25.46 4.02 -28.04
N ASP A 68 -24.52 4.01 -28.98
CA ASP A 68 -24.51 4.90 -30.14
C ASP A 68 -25.75 4.66 -31.05
N LYS A 69 -26.26 3.43 -31.13
CA LYS A 69 -27.50 3.11 -31.86
C LYS A 69 -28.78 3.61 -31.18
N MET A 70 -28.81 3.69 -29.85
CA MET A 70 -30.01 4.11 -29.11
C MET A 70 -30.23 5.62 -29.08
N ASN A 71 -29.18 6.42 -29.30
CA ASN A 71 -29.20 7.89 -29.32
C ASN A 71 -30.00 8.53 -28.15
N SER A 72 -29.94 7.94 -26.96
CA SER A 72 -30.68 8.40 -25.78
C SER A 72 -29.74 9.00 -24.72
N GLY A 73 -29.94 10.27 -24.38
CA GLY A 73 -29.09 11.00 -23.44
C GLY A 73 -29.13 10.44 -22.01
N VAL A 74 -30.27 9.90 -21.58
CA VAL A 74 -30.43 9.29 -20.24
C VAL A 74 -29.58 8.02 -20.10
N LEU A 75 -29.54 7.18 -21.15
CA LEU A 75 -28.77 5.94 -21.14
C LEU A 75 -27.27 6.23 -21.20
N ALA A 76 -26.86 7.24 -21.98
CA ALA A 76 -25.49 7.74 -22.00
C ALA A 76 -25.05 8.22 -20.61
N PHE A 77 -25.93 8.93 -19.88
CA PHE A 77 -25.66 9.34 -18.50
C PHE A 77 -25.38 8.15 -17.57
N PHE A 78 -26.27 7.15 -17.52
CA PHE A 78 -26.05 5.97 -16.66
C PHE A 78 -24.79 5.18 -17.05
N PHE A 79 -24.46 5.11 -18.34
CA PHE A 79 -23.26 4.44 -18.81
C PHE A 79 -21.97 5.17 -18.39
N THR A 80 -21.94 6.51 -18.49
CA THR A 80 -20.81 7.31 -17.99
C THR A 80 -20.66 7.19 -16.47
N LEU A 81 -21.77 7.20 -15.74
CA LEU A 81 -21.79 7.00 -14.29
C LEU A 81 -21.28 5.60 -13.91
N GLY A 82 -21.72 4.56 -14.62
CA GLY A 82 -21.22 3.19 -14.42
C GLY A 82 -19.73 3.05 -14.70
N SER A 83 -19.24 3.71 -15.76
CA SER A 83 -17.81 3.77 -16.09
C SER A 83 -16.99 4.50 -15.01
N LEU A 84 -17.54 5.57 -14.43
CA LEU A 84 -16.93 6.29 -13.30
C LEU A 84 -16.84 5.39 -12.06
N ILE A 85 -17.93 4.70 -11.70
CA ILE A 85 -17.96 3.77 -10.57
C ILE A 85 -16.95 2.64 -10.77
N LEU A 86 -16.89 2.08 -11.98
CA LEU A 86 -15.93 1.04 -12.33
C LEU A 86 -14.48 1.54 -12.24
N TRP A 87 -14.21 2.77 -12.68
CA TRP A 87 -12.90 3.42 -12.55
C TRP A 87 -12.51 3.62 -11.07
N LEU A 88 -13.44 4.11 -10.24
CA LEU A 88 -13.23 4.28 -8.80
C LEU A 88 -13.00 2.93 -8.09
N ALA A 89 -13.75 1.90 -8.47
CA ALA A 89 -13.57 0.55 -7.93
C ALA A 89 -12.18 0.00 -8.28
N MET A 90 -11.73 0.16 -9.53
CA MET A 90 -10.37 -0.19 -9.93
C MET A 90 -9.31 0.62 -9.17
N MET A 91 -9.56 1.90 -8.90
CA MET A 91 -8.64 2.76 -8.15
C MET A 91 -8.46 2.26 -6.71
N LEU A 92 -9.57 1.95 -6.02
CA LEU A 92 -9.52 1.41 -4.66
C LEU A 92 -8.83 0.04 -4.63
N PHE A 93 -9.10 -0.82 -5.61
CA PHE A 93 -8.44 -2.11 -5.73
C PHE A 93 -6.93 -1.96 -5.94
N TYR A 94 -6.51 -1.07 -6.84
CA TYR A 94 -5.11 -0.78 -7.11
C TYR A 94 -4.39 -0.18 -5.90
N PHE A 95 -5.04 0.77 -5.20
CA PHE A 95 -4.55 1.36 -3.97
C PHE A 95 -4.31 0.30 -2.88
N SER A 96 -5.26 -0.62 -2.73
CA SER A 96 -5.14 -1.74 -1.80
C SER A 96 -3.92 -2.62 -2.10
N LEU A 97 -3.69 -2.97 -3.38
CA LEU A 97 -2.53 -3.76 -3.79
C LEU A 97 -1.19 -3.02 -3.61
N PHE A 98 -1.17 -1.71 -3.89
CA PHE A 98 0.04 -0.90 -3.77
C PHE A 98 0.61 -0.92 -2.35
N LYS A 99 -0.25 -0.87 -1.33
CA LYS A 99 0.16 -1.00 0.09
C LYS A 99 0.97 -2.27 0.34
N PHE A 100 0.50 -3.42 -0.18
CA PHE A 100 1.17 -4.70 0.02
C PHE A 100 2.49 -4.78 -0.75
N PHE A 101 2.50 -4.28 -1.99
CA PHE A 101 3.72 -4.18 -2.78
C PHE A 101 4.79 -3.37 -2.04
N PHE A 102 4.43 -2.21 -1.52
CA PHE A 102 5.37 -1.38 -0.75
C PHE A 102 5.87 -2.08 0.52
N LEU A 103 5.00 -2.78 1.26
CA LEU A 103 5.42 -3.51 2.46
C LEU A 103 6.42 -4.64 2.14
N ILE A 104 6.25 -5.31 1.00
CA ILE A 104 7.14 -6.36 0.53
C ILE A 104 8.50 -5.77 0.14
N VAL A 105 8.51 -4.70 -0.67
CA VAL A 105 9.74 -4.05 -1.15
C VAL A 105 10.46 -3.32 -0.01
N GLY A 106 9.72 -2.72 0.92
CA GLY A 106 10.25 -1.98 2.06
C GLY A 106 10.67 -2.87 3.24
N SER A 107 10.30 -4.16 3.23
CA SER A 107 10.59 -5.09 4.32
C SER A 107 12.09 -5.16 4.71
N PRO A 108 13.06 -5.14 3.78
CA PRO A 108 14.48 -5.06 4.11
C PRO A 108 14.86 -3.82 4.89
N VAL A 109 14.30 -2.66 4.52
CA VAL A 109 14.58 -1.39 5.20
C VAL A 109 13.94 -1.37 6.59
N PHE A 110 12.73 -1.91 6.72
CA PHE A 110 12.07 -2.03 8.02
C PHE A 110 12.80 -3.00 8.96
N ALA A 111 13.30 -4.12 8.44
CA ALA A 111 14.10 -5.07 9.22
C ALA A 111 15.40 -4.43 9.70
N TYR A 112 16.11 -3.71 8.82
CA TYR A 112 17.31 -2.96 9.17
C TYR A 112 17.05 -1.92 10.27
N LEU A 113 15.98 -1.13 10.14
CA LEU A 113 15.61 -0.12 11.15
C LEU A 113 15.28 -0.78 12.50
N SER A 114 14.63 -1.94 12.46
CA SER A 114 14.29 -2.72 13.66
C SER A 114 15.56 -3.16 14.39
N GLU A 115 16.50 -3.81 13.69
CA GLU A 115 17.77 -4.25 14.29
C GLU A 115 18.60 -3.06 14.82
N LYS A 116 18.64 -1.94 14.08
CA LYS A 116 19.32 -0.72 14.56
C LYS A 116 18.69 -0.14 15.81
N THR A 117 17.37 -0.18 15.92
CA THR A 117 16.65 0.29 17.10
C THR A 117 16.95 -0.61 18.31
N GLU A 118 16.93 -1.92 18.12
CA GLU A 118 17.21 -2.91 19.16
C GLU A 118 18.66 -2.81 19.68
N ALA A 119 19.65 -2.71 18.78
CA ALA A 119 21.06 -2.53 19.14
C ALA A 119 21.29 -1.27 20.01
N ILE A 120 20.60 -0.17 19.69
CA ILE A 120 20.68 1.08 20.46
C ILE A 120 20.00 0.94 21.83
N ILE A 121 18.87 0.24 21.92
CA ILE A 121 18.14 0.03 23.19
C ILE A 121 18.95 -0.86 24.13
N GLU A 122 19.55 -1.93 23.62
CA GLU A 122 20.32 -2.89 24.44
C GLU A 122 21.74 -2.42 24.78
N GLY A 123 22.22 -1.34 24.14
CA GLY A 123 23.55 -0.79 24.39
C GLY A 123 24.70 -1.73 24.03
N LYS A 124 24.44 -2.72 23.16
CA LYS A 124 25.43 -3.67 22.63
C LYS A 124 25.55 -3.46 21.13
N ASP A 125 26.78 -3.30 20.64
CA ASP A 125 27.09 -3.42 19.21
C ASP A 125 26.95 -4.90 18.81
N TYR A 126 25.70 -5.35 18.64
CA TYR A 126 25.45 -6.61 17.98
C TYR A 126 26.02 -6.52 16.56
N PRO A 127 26.88 -7.47 16.12
CA PRO A 127 27.18 -7.58 14.71
C PRO A 127 25.85 -7.85 13.99
N MET A 128 25.48 -7.00 13.02
CA MET A 128 24.24 -7.15 12.26
C MET A 128 24.14 -8.60 11.77
N ASN A 129 23.18 -9.33 12.32
CA ASN A 129 23.03 -10.74 12.00
C ASN A 129 22.20 -10.82 10.72
N LEU A 130 22.87 -10.69 9.58
CA LEU A 130 22.23 -10.73 8.26
C LEU A 130 21.35 -11.97 8.04
N SER A 131 21.65 -13.08 8.73
CA SER A 131 20.81 -14.29 8.73
C SER A 131 19.48 -14.07 9.46
N GLN A 132 19.49 -13.35 10.59
CA GLN A 132 18.29 -12.96 11.33
C GLN A 132 17.49 -11.93 10.54
N MET A 133 18.14 -10.88 10.03
CA MET A 133 17.51 -9.86 9.18
C MET A 133 16.80 -10.48 7.98
N GLY A 134 17.44 -11.46 7.31
CA GLY A 134 16.84 -12.21 6.21
C GLY A 134 15.58 -12.99 6.62
N LYS A 135 15.58 -13.62 7.80
CA LYS A 135 14.40 -14.31 8.34
C LYS A 135 13.25 -13.34 8.62
N ASP A 136 13.56 -12.16 9.15
CA ASP A 136 12.56 -11.13 9.46
C ASP A 136 11.98 -10.49 8.19
N ILE A 137 12.81 -10.32 7.15
CA ILE A 137 12.36 -9.95 5.80
C ILE A 137 11.35 -10.97 5.26
N VAL A 138 11.72 -12.26 5.22
CA VAL A 138 10.86 -13.33 4.70
C VAL A 138 9.57 -13.44 5.51
N ARG A 139 9.66 -13.31 6.84
CA ARG A 139 8.50 -13.31 7.73
C ARG A 139 7.58 -12.13 7.42
N GLY A 140 8.12 -10.92 7.25
CA GLY A 140 7.37 -9.73 6.90
C GLY A 140 6.64 -9.88 5.56
N ILE A 141 7.35 -10.37 4.53
CA ILE A 141 6.78 -10.64 3.21
C ILE A 141 5.66 -11.68 3.29
N ARG A 142 5.86 -12.79 4.02
CA ARG A 142 4.83 -13.84 4.20
C ARG A 142 3.57 -13.29 4.87
N ILE A 143 3.72 -12.45 5.89
CA ILE A 143 2.59 -11.80 6.57
C ILE A 143 1.87 -10.85 5.61
N ALA A 144 2.60 -10.04 4.86
CA ALA A 144 2.02 -9.11 3.89
C ALA A 144 1.22 -9.86 2.80
N LEU A 145 1.78 -10.94 2.24
CA LEU A 145 1.10 -11.77 1.25
C LEU A 145 -0.13 -12.46 1.83
N ARG A 146 -0.03 -13.05 3.03
CA ARG A 146 -1.17 -13.68 3.70
C ARG A 146 -2.29 -12.66 3.94
N ASN A 147 -1.94 -11.46 4.39
CA ASN A 147 -2.92 -10.39 4.62
C ASN A 147 -3.56 -9.91 3.31
N ALA A 148 -2.79 -9.83 2.22
CA ALA A 148 -3.32 -9.50 0.90
C ALA A 148 -4.35 -10.54 0.44
N LEU A 149 -4.03 -11.84 0.59
CA LEU A 149 -4.94 -12.93 0.26
C LEU A 149 -6.23 -12.87 1.09
N TRP A 150 -6.13 -12.75 2.42
CA TRP A 150 -7.32 -12.63 3.26
C TRP A 150 -8.14 -11.39 2.92
N GLN A 151 -7.49 -10.26 2.65
CA GLN A 151 -8.21 -9.05 2.27
C GLN A 151 -8.96 -9.24 0.95
N THR A 152 -8.38 -9.95 -0.03
CA THR A 152 -9.12 -10.29 -1.26
C THR A 152 -10.28 -11.24 -0.98
N VAL A 153 -10.09 -12.30 -0.20
CA VAL A 153 -11.15 -13.27 0.13
C VAL A 153 -12.32 -12.59 0.84
N TYR A 154 -12.05 -11.76 1.86
CA TYR A 154 -13.10 -11.04 2.59
C TYR A 154 -13.70 -9.86 1.82
N ALA A 155 -13.04 -9.35 0.77
CA ALA A 155 -13.62 -8.33 -0.09
C ALA A 155 -14.67 -8.90 -1.06
N PHE A 156 -14.63 -10.21 -1.34
CA PHE A 156 -15.56 -10.89 -2.24
C PHE A 156 -16.57 -11.79 -1.52
N SER A 157 -16.50 -11.90 -0.18
CA SER A 157 -17.41 -12.68 0.67
C SER A 157 -18.35 -11.79 1.46
#